data_AF-A0AAN6Q4J4-F1
#
_entry.id   AF-A0AAN6Q4J4-F1
#
_cell.length_a   1.000
_cell.length_b   1.000
_cell.length_c   1.000
_cell.angle_alpha   90.00
_cell.angle_beta   90.00
_cell.angle_gamma   90.00
#
_symmetry.space_group_name_H-M   'P 1'
#
loop_
_entity.id
_entity.type
_entity.pdbx_description
1 polymer ?
#
loop_
_entity_poly.entity_id
_entity_poly.type
_entity_poly.pdbx_seq_one_letter_code
_entity_poly.pdbx_strand_id
1 'polypeptide(L)'
;RVSASGAKGKTGTRAFMAIGALLGEQHSFIHDLESFFWVLFWICIHCNGPSEGKVVAQFDKWNYADTGELAKLKLGTVSDEDIFRKTTEESFTEYYRPLVPWVKTLRKVVFPGGGRWKTEDSGLFDQMRGILEKARKDPSVSAAE
;
A
#
# COMPACT_ATOMS: atom_id res chain seq x y z
N ARG A 1 23.94 17.89 27.13
CA ARG A 1 23.08 18.05 25.92
C ARG A 1 23.72 17.22 24.83
N VAL A 2 23.15 16.05 24.51
CA VAL A 2 23.63 15.23 23.40
C VAL A 2 23.03 15.82 22.14
N SER A 3 23.89 16.31 21.24
CA SER A 3 23.50 16.82 19.94
C SER A 3 22.95 15.67 19.10
N ALA A 4 21.67 15.75 18.74
CA ALA A 4 21.09 14.86 17.75
C ALA A 4 21.82 15.06 16.41
N SER A 5 22.41 13.97 15.90
CA SER A 5 22.97 13.90 14.54
C SER A 5 21.86 14.20 13.53
N GLY A 6 22.11 15.17 12.65
CA GLY A 6 21.15 15.71 11.69
C GLY A 6 20.76 14.75 10.58
N ALA A 7 19.99 13.72 10.89
CA ALA A 7 19.13 13.08 9.91
C ALA A 7 17.91 14.00 9.70
N LYS A 8 17.84 14.72 8.58
CA LYS A 8 16.61 15.39 8.14
C LYS A 8 15.51 14.32 8.09
N GLY A 9 14.62 14.38 9.07
CA GLY A 9 13.70 13.31 9.43
C GLY A 9 12.75 12.95 8.29
N LYS A 10 13.01 11.81 7.65
CA LYS A 10 11.97 11.05 6.96
C LYS A 10 11.27 10.20 8.02
N THR A 11 10.35 10.80 8.76
CA THR A 11 9.54 10.14 9.80
C THR A 11 8.41 9.33 9.17
N GLY A 12 8.37 8.03 9.44
CA GLY A 12 7.34 7.08 8.98
C GLY A 12 7.90 5.65 8.90
N THR A 13 7.05 4.62 9.10
CA THR A 13 7.44 3.23 8.85
C THR A 13 7.70 3.07 7.35
N ARG A 14 8.94 2.70 6.96
CA ARG A 14 9.39 2.72 5.55
C ARG A 14 8.45 1.99 4.61
N ALA A 15 7.93 0.84 5.03
CA ALA A 15 6.99 0.04 4.24
C ALA A 15 5.73 0.80 3.81
N PHE A 16 5.32 1.83 4.54
CA PHE A 16 4.12 2.62 4.27
C PHE A 16 4.38 3.91 3.53
N MET A 17 5.64 4.33 3.37
CA MET A 17 5.97 5.55 2.64
C MET A 17 5.61 5.42 1.16
N ALA A 18 5.00 6.46 0.59
CA ALA A 18 4.73 6.55 -0.85
C ALA A 18 6.02 6.51 -1.70
N ILE A 19 5.92 6.02 -2.94
CA ILE A 19 7.04 5.92 -3.88
C ILE A 19 7.68 7.30 -4.12
N GLY A 20 6.89 8.35 -4.31
CA GLY A 20 7.41 9.72 -4.49
C GLY A 20 8.20 10.21 -3.27
N ALA A 21 7.67 9.99 -2.06
CA ALA A 21 8.35 10.33 -0.81
C ALA A 21 9.66 9.55 -0.62
N LEU A 22 9.70 8.26 -1.00
CA LEU A 22 10.92 7.46 -1.01
C LEU A 22 11.99 8.04 -1.97
N LEU A 23 11.55 8.54 -3.12
CA LEU A 23 12.39 9.22 -4.11
C LEU A 23 12.76 10.67 -3.74
N GLY A 24 12.30 11.18 -2.60
CA GLY A 24 12.66 12.49 -2.08
C GLY A 24 11.76 13.64 -2.56
N GLU A 25 10.59 13.34 -3.10
CA GLU A 25 9.58 14.35 -3.39
C GLU A 25 9.05 14.99 -2.11
N GLN A 26 8.59 16.24 -2.22
CA GLN A 26 7.92 16.89 -1.11
C GLN A 26 6.61 16.17 -0.79
N HIS A 27 6.34 16.01 0.50
CA HIS A 27 5.12 15.36 0.98
C HIS A 27 3.89 16.10 0.43
N SER A 28 2.87 15.34 0.05
CA SER A 28 1.63 15.87 -0.53
C SER A 28 0.46 14.98 -0.14
N PHE A 29 -0.76 15.48 -0.34
CA PHE A 29 -1.97 14.72 -0.05
C PHE A 29 -2.04 13.38 -0.81
N ILE A 30 -1.53 13.33 -2.04
CA ILE A 30 -1.50 12.10 -2.83
C ILE A 30 -0.57 11.05 -2.20
N HIS A 31 0.52 11.48 -1.55
CA HIS A 31 1.39 10.56 -0.82
C HIS A 31 0.69 9.94 0.39
N ASP A 32 -0.22 10.66 1.06
CA ASP A 32 -1.03 10.09 2.15
C ASP A 32 -2.00 9.02 1.63
N LEU A 33 -2.63 9.26 0.48
CA LEU A 33 -3.51 8.28 -0.17
C LEU A 33 -2.77 7.03 -0.65
N GLU A 34 -1.58 7.21 -1.24
CA GLU A 34 -0.72 6.08 -1.59
C GLU A 34 -0.26 5.31 -0.35
N SER A 35 0.07 6.02 0.74
CA SER A 35 0.46 5.40 2.01
C SER A 35 -0.69 4.58 2.62
N PHE A 36 -1.93 5.07 2.54
CA PHE A 36 -3.12 4.31 2.93
C PHE A 36 -3.26 3.00 2.14
N PHE A 37 -3.06 3.05 0.82
CA PHE A 37 -3.04 1.84 0.00
C PHE A 37 -1.99 0.82 0.49
N TRP A 38 -0.78 1.28 0.80
CA TRP A 38 0.28 0.40 1.30
C TRP A 38 -0.03 -0.19 2.67
N VAL A 39 -0.69 0.55 3.56
CA VAL A 39 -1.17 0.01 4.84
C VAL A 39 -2.21 -1.08 4.62
N LEU A 40 -3.19 -0.86 3.75
CA LEU A 40 -4.22 -1.86 3.44
C LEU A 40 -3.59 -3.13 2.82
N PHE A 41 -2.69 -2.95 1.85
CA PHE A 41 -1.93 -4.05 1.23
C PHE A 41 -1.13 -4.85 2.27
N TRP A 42 -0.49 -4.14 3.21
CA TRP A 42 0.24 -4.77 4.32
C TRP A 42 -0.66 -5.60 5.23
N ILE A 43 -1.81 -5.05 5.66
CA ILE A 43 -2.78 -5.76 6.50
C ILE A 43 -3.24 -7.04 5.82
N CYS A 44 -3.57 -6.98 4.53
CA CYS A 44 -4.02 -8.15 3.77
C CYS A 44 -2.99 -9.28 3.73
N ILE A 45 -1.70 -8.97 3.84
CA ILE A 45 -0.59 -9.94 3.80
C ILE A 45 -0.21 -10.43 5.19
N HIS A 46 -0.20 -9.53 6.18
CA HIS A 46 0.40 -9.76 7.49
C HIS A 46 -0.62 -10.05 8.59
N CYS A 47 -1.92 -10.04 8.33
CA CYS A 47 -2.93 -10.30 9.35
C CYS A 47 -3.86 -11.45 8.95
N ASN A 48 -3.98 -12.48 9.78
CA ASN A 48 -4.96 -13.58 9.62
C ASN A 48 -6.31 -13.26 10.32
N GLY A 49 -6.48 -12.03 10.80
CA GLY A 49 -7.66 -11.52 11.50
C GLY A 49 -7.30 -10.29 12.33
N PRO A 50 -8.25 -9.68 13.07
CA PRO A 50 -8.00 -8.46 13.85
C PRO A 50 -6.91 -8.59 14.92
N SER A 51 -6.67 -9.80 15.40
CA SER A 51 -5.75 -10.08 16.53
C SER A 51 -4.62 -11.04 16.18
N GLU A 52 -4.53 -11.51 14.93
CA GLU A 52 -3.54 -12.51 14.52
C GLU A 52 -2.63 -11.94 13.44
N GLY A 53 -1.40 -11.60 13.84
CA GLY A 53 -0.35 -11.17 12.91
C GLY A 53 0.50 -12.35 12.44
N LYS A 54 0.91 -12.34 11.17
CA LYS A 54 1.94 -13.19 10.60
C LYS A 54 3.00 -12.35 9.90
N VAL A 55 4.25 -12.80 9.92
CA VAL A 55 5.35 -12.13 9.21
C VAL A 55 5.59 -12.85 7.89
N VAL A 56 5.28 -12.19 6.77
CA VAL A 56 5.67 -12.65 5.44
C VAL A 56 7.00 -12.01 5.08
N ALA A 57 8.08 -12.79 5.14
CA ALA A 57 9.46 -12.30 4.98
C ALA A 57 9.68 -11.47 3.70
N GLN A 58 9.02 -11.83 2.60
CA GLN A 58 9.08 -11.09 1.33
C GLN A 58 8.66 -9.62 1.46
N PHE A 59 7.67 -9.32 2.30
CA PHE A 59 7.16 -7.96 2.50
C PHE A 59 7.74 -7.32 3.75
N ASP A 60 8.10 -8.11 4.77
CA ASP A 60 8.81 -7.61 5.95
C ASP A 60 10.14 -6.92 5.60
N LYS A 61 10.83 -7.41 4.56
CA LYS A 61 12.06 -6.77 4.04
C LYS A 61 11.88 -5.29 3.67
N TRP A 62 10.66 -4.83 3.39
CA TRP A 62 10.37 -3.44 3.04
C TRP A 62 10.63 -2.48 4.21
N ASN A 63 10.63 -2.96 5.44
CA ASN A 63 11.01 -2.17 6.62
C ASN A 63 12.51 -1.83 6.65
N TYR A 64 13.33 -2.64 6.00
CA TYR A 64 14.79 -2.57 6.10
C TYR A 64 15.47 -2.12 4.81
N ALA A 65 14.83 -2.32 3.65
CA ALA A 65 15.33 -1.86 2.36
C ALA A 65 15.65 -0.36 2.37
N ASP A 66 16.67 0.03 1.61
CA ASP A 66 16.94 1.45 1.40
C ASP A 66 15.81 2.09 0.58
N THR A 67 15.71 3.43 0.62
CA THR A 67 14.56 4.11 0.02
C THR A 67 14.49 3.95 -1.50
N GLY A 68 15.64 3.87 -2.18
CA GLY A 68 15.69 3.69 -3.63
C GLY A 68 15.34 2.26 -4.04
N GLU A 69 15.83 1.26 -3.32
CA GLU A 69 15.45 -0.13 -3.50
C GLU A 69 13.95 -0.33 -3.24
N LEU A 70 13.43 0.19 -2.12
CA LEU A 70 12.02 0.06 -1.78
C LEU A 70 11.11 0.70 -2.84
N ALA A 71 11.48 1.86 -3.38
CA ALA A 71 10.73 2.49 -4.46
C ALA A 71 10.64 1.59 -5.71
N LYS A 72 11.74 0.93 -6.08
CA LYS A 72 11.77 -0.02 -7.21
C LYS A 72 10.94 -1.28 -6.93
N LEU A 73 11.03 -1.83 -5.72
CA LEU A 73 10.24 -3.00 -5.32
C LEU A 73 8.73 -2.71 -5.37
N LYS A 74 8.32 -1.56 -4.82
CA LYS A 74 6.93 -1.10 -4.87
C LYS A 74 6.45 -0.91 -6.30
N LEU A 75 7.24 -0.21 -7.12
CA LEU A 75 6.89 0.02 -8.52
C LEU A 75 6.77 -1.30 -9.28
N GLY A 76 7.72 -2.23 -9.13
CA GLY A 76 7.66 -3.55 -9.77
C GLY A 76 6.49 -4.41 -9.29
N THR A 77 5.99 -4.19 -8.06
CA THR A 77 4.79 -4.87 -7.55
C THR A 77 3.53 -4.34 -8.22
N VAL A 78 3.45 -3.02 -8.45
CA VAL A 78 2.22 -2.36 -8.93
C VAL A 78 2.26 -1.97 -10.40
N SER A 79 3.34 -2.17 -11.15
CA SER A 79 3.41 -1.70 -12.54
C SER A 79 2.63 -2.61 -13.52
N ASP A 80 2.62 -3.91 -13.25
CA ASP A 80 2.00 -4.92 -14.11
C ASP A 80 0.77 -5.57 -13.45
N GLU A 81 -0.33 -5.73 -14.20
CA GLU A 81 -1.57 -6.27 -13.65
C GLU A 81 -1.50 -7.77 -13.34
N ASP A 82 -0.73 -8.55 -14.09
CA ASP A 82 -0.57 -9.99 -13.91
C ASP A 82 0.33 -10.28 -12.71
N ILE A 83 1.44 -9.54 -12.58
CA ILE A 83 2.32 -9.59 -11.41
C ILE A 83 1.54 -9.20 -10.16
N PHE A 84 0.79 -8.09 -10.20
CA PHE A 84 0.00 -7.66 -9.05
C PHE A 84 -1.06 -8.69 -8.67
N ARG A 85 -1.81 -9.21 -9.66
CA ARG A 85 -2.82 -10.26 -9.43
C ARG A 85 -2.20 -11.46 -8.73
N LYS A 86 -1.14 -12.03 -9.30
CA LYS A 86 -0.44 -13.19 -8.74
C LYS A 86 0.03 -12.92 -7.31
N THR A 87 0.62 -11.75 -7.09
CA THR A 87 1.08 -11.33 -5.77
C THR A 87 -0.06 -11.31 -4.75
N THR A 88 -1.22 -10.72 -5.09
CA THR A 88 -2.37 -10.68 -4.18
C THR A 88 -2.97 -12.06 -3.91
N GLU A 89 -3.06 -12.92 -4.92
CA GLU A 89 -3.65 -14.26 -4.78
C GLU A 89 -2.76 -15.19 -3.93
N GLU A 90 -1.45 -15.08 -4.04
CA GLU A 90 -0.48 -15.91 -3.31
C GLU A 90 -0.16 -15.39 -1.91
N SER A 91 -0.18 -14.07 -1.70
CA SER A 91 0.34 -13.46 -0.47
C SER A 91 -0.73 -13.08 0.54
N PHE A 92 -1.97 -12.81 0.09
CA PHE A 92 -3.03 -12.40 1.01
C PHE A 92 -3.44 -13.55 1.90
N THR A 93 -3.73 -13.25 3.15
CA THR A 93 -4.22 -14.23 4.11
C THR A 93 -5.61 -14.72 3.73
N GLU A 94 -5.96 -15.92 4.20
CA GLU A 94 -7.30 -16.49 3.99
C GLU A 94 -8.40 -15.52 4.43
N TYR A 95 -8.21 -14.89 5.59
CA TYR A 95 -9.15 -13.93 6.18
C TYR A 95 -9.39 -12.71 5.28
N TYR A 96 -8.34 -12.16 4.65
CA TYR A 96 -8.47 -10.98 3.78
C TYR A 96 -8.57 -11.31 2.28
N ARG A 97 -8.67 -12.59 1.89
CA ARG A 97 -8.84 -12.97 0.49
C ARG A 97 -10.07 -12.32 -0.18
N PRO A 98 -11.23 -12.09 0.49
CA PRO A 98 -12.34 -11.36 -0.11
C PRO A 98 -12.01 -9.92 -0.55
N LEU A 99 -10.93 -9.31 -0.02
CA LEU A 99 -10.50 -7.96 -0.42
C LEU A 99 -9.68 -7.93 -1.71
N VAL A 100 -9.21 -9.07 -2.24
CA VAL A 100 -8.41 -9.13 -3.48
C VAL A 100 -9.02 -8.32 -4.64
N PRO A 101 -10.30 -8.49 -5.03
CA PRO A 101 -10.88 -7.69 -6.12
C PRO A 101 -10.86 -6.19 -5.82
N TRP A 102 -11.13 -5.79 -4.58
CA TRP A 102 -11.20 -4.39 -4.15
C TRP A 102 -9.83 -3.73 -4.11
N VAL A 103 -8.81 -4.43 -3.62
CA VAL A 103 -7.42 -3.93 -3.62
C VAL A 103 -6.89 -3.83 -5.05
N LYS A 104 -7.26 -4.73 -5.96
CA LYS A 104 -6.97 -4.62 -7.39
C LYS A 104 -7.61 -3.38 -8.01
N THR A 105 -8.86 -3.07 -7.69
CA THR A 105 -9.53 -1.85 -8.16
C THR A 105 -8.88 -0.60 -7.57
N LEU A 106 -8.52 -0.59 -6.28
CA LEU A 106 -7.77 0.50 -5.66
C LEU A 106 -6.42 0.72 -6.33
N ARG A 107 -5.67 -0.34 -6.64
CA ARG A 107 -4.38 -0.22 -7.36
C ARG A 107 -4.54 0.54 -8.67
N LYS A 108 -5.62 0.32 -9.42
CA LYS A 108 -5.83 0.98 -10.73
C LYS A 108 -6.02 2.49 -10.61
N VAL A 109 -6.63 2.97 -9.52
CA VAL A 109 -6.83 4.42 -9.30
C VAL A 109 -5.63 5.06 -8.59
N VAL A 110 -5.00 4.36 -7.65
CA VAL A 110 -3.81 4.86 -6.94
C VAL A 110 -2.57 4.84 -7.84
N PHE A 111 -2.48 3.90 -8.78
CA PHE A 111 -1.37 3.77 -9.73
C PHE A 111 -1.88 3.69 -11.18
N PRO A 112 -2.38 4.80 -11.77
CA PRO A 112 -2.89 4.81 -13.13
C PRO A 112 -1.80 4.37 -14.12
N GLY A 113 -2.11 3.39 -14.97
CA GLY A 113 -1.13 2.80 -15.89
C GLY A 113 0.05 2.10 -15.19
N GLY A 114 -0.07 1.78 -13.90
CA GLY A 114 1.01 1.19 -13.10
C GLY A 114 2.09 2.18 -12.66
N GLY A 115 1.88 3.48 -12.89
CA GLY A 115 2.78 4.54 -12.45
C GLY A 115 2.30 5.24 -11.20
N ARG A 116 3.22 5.87 -10.46
CA ARG A 116 2.86 6.81 -9.39
C ARG A 116 2.30 8.11 -9.97
N TRP A 117 1.50 8.80 -9.18
CA TRP A 117 1.11 10.17 -9.46
C TRP A 117 2.33 11.10 -9.43
N LYS A 118 2.37 12.05 -10.37
CA LYS A 118 3.38 13.12 -10.45
C LYS A 118 2.79 14.51 -10.20
N THR A 119 1.47 14.61 -10.24
CA THR A 119 0.67 15.82 -10.05
C THR A 119 -0.46 15.50 -9.10
N GLU A 120 -0.97 16.50 -8.41
CA GLU A 120 -2.14 16.33 -7.55
C GLU A 120 -3.39 16.05 -8.39
N ASP A 121 -4.19 15.07 -7.95
CA ASP A 121 -5.52 14.79 -8.48
C ASP A 121 -6.52 14.87 -7.31
N SER A 122 -7.36 15.90 -7.33
CA SER A 122 -8.36 16.13 -6.28
C SER A 122 -9.48 15.07 -6.27
N GLY A 123 -9.67 14.33 -7.36
CA GLY A 123 -10.67 13.26 -7.48
C GLY A 123 -10.20 11.91 -6.94
N LEU A 124 -8.90 11.70 -6.71
CA LEU A 124 -8.37 10.40 -6.25
C LEU A 124 -9.00 9.96 -4.93
N PHE A 125 -9.19 10.90 -3.99
CA PHE A 125 -9.82 10.61 -2.71
C PHE A 125 -11.25 10.08 -2.88
N ASP A 126 -12.07 10.77 -3.69
CA ASP A 126 -13.45 10.38 -3.93
C ASP A 126 -13.54 9.02 -4.64
N GLN A 127 -12.62 8.74 -5.57
CA GLN A 127 -12.51 7.44 -6.22
C GLN A 127 -12.18 6.32 -5.22
N MET A 128 -11.16 6.52 -4.37
CA MET A 128 -10.80 5.54 -3.34
C MET A 128 -11.95 5.32 -2.35
N ARG A 129 -12.57 6.40 -1.87
CA ARG A 129 -13.73 6.33 -0.97
C ARG A 129 -14.87 5.54 -1.61
N GLY A 130 -15.22 5.83 -2.86
CA GLY A 130 -16.29 5.12 -3.58
C GLY A 130 -15.99 3.63 -3.77
N ILE A 131 -14.73 3.23 -3.94
CA ILE A 131 -14.34 1.82 -4.01
C ILE A 131 -14.50 1.15 -2.65
N LEU A 132 -14.02 1.77 -1.57
CA LEU A 132 -14.14 1.24 -0.21
C LEU A 132 -15.59 1.14 0.26
N GLU A 133 -16.44 2.10 -0.10
CA GLU A 133 -17.88 2.05 0.20
C GLU A 133 -18.60 0.89 -0.51
N LYS A 134 -18.17 0.55 -1.74
CA LYS A 134 -18.68 -0.63 -2.46
C LYS A 134 -18.16 -1.91 -1.82
N ALA A 135 -16.87 -1.97 -1.48
CA ALA A 135 -16.26 -3.11 -0.78
C ALA A 135 -16.98 -3.44 0.53
N ARG A 136 -17.34 -2.41 1.32
CA ARG A 136 -18.09 -2.60 2.58
C ARG A 136 -19.48 -3.22 2.37
N LYS A 137 -20.08 -3.05 1.20
CA LYS A 137 -21.40 -3.61 0.86
C LYS A 137 -21.30 -4.98 0.21
N ASP A 138 -20.09 -5.47 -0.05
CA ASP A 138 -19.85 -6.79 -0.63
C ASP A 138 -20.08 -7.88 0.42
N PRO A 139 -21.03 -8.80 0.21
CA PRO A 139 -21.32 -9.89 1.14
C PRO A 139 -20.09 -10.76 1.46
N SER A 140 -19.18 -10.93 0.50
CA SER A 140 -17.97 -11.72 0.71
C SER A 140 -16.99 -11.07 1.69
N VAL A 141 -17.03 -9.74 1.81
CA VAL A 141 -16.21 -8.96 2.75
C VAL A 141 -16.91 -8.85 4.11
N SER A 142 -18.24 -8.64 4.12
CA SER A 142 -19.02 -8.48 5.36
C SER A 142 -19.32 -9.79 6.09
N ALA A 143 -19.12 -10.95 5.45
CA ALA A 143 -19.35 -12.26 6.07
C ALA A 143 -18.12 -12.80 6.85
N ALA A 144 -17.02 -12.04 6.92
CA ALA A 144 -15.80 -12.43 7.63
C ALA A 144 -15.80 -12.06 9.13
N GLU A 145 -16.92 -11.56 9.68
CA GLU A 145 -17.10 -11.27 11.11
C GLU A 145 -17.55 -12.48 11.92
#